data_AF-A0AAD5LQN8-F1
#
_entry.id   AF-A0AAD5LQN8-F1
#
_cell.length_a   1.000
_cell.length_b   1.000
_cell.length_c   1.000
_cell.angle_alpha   90.00
_cell.angle_beta   90.00
_cell.angle_gamma   90.00
#
_symmetry.space_group_name_H-M   'P 1'
#
loop_
_entity.id
_entity.type
_entity.pdbx_description
1 polymer ?
#
loop_
_entity_poly.entity_id
_entity_poly.type
_entity_poly.pdbx_seq_one_letter_code
_entity_poly.pdbx_strand_id
1 'polypeptide(L)'
;MQRTINDRQLTVAKAFAFLQQYERVRLTPENVERCGIDKNYLQLEAWYNMGRAHQQLGLFHLAIPMYERVLRFFELDETAAKEVPPEYQICRETAYNLSLIYRQSGAHDLARYLLVKYLSFE
;
A
#
# COMPACT_ATOMS: atom_id res chain seq x y z
N MET A 1 2.18 2.78 -19.49
CA MET A 1 1.47 4.02 -19.87
C MET A 1 1.60 4.20 -21.38
N GLN A 2 0.49 4.16 -22.13
CA GLN A 2 0.50 4.45 -23.57
C GLN A 2 0.82 5.94 -23.79
N ARG A 3 1.71 6.20 -24.76
CA ARG A 3 2.29 7.53 -25.03
C ARG A 3 1.34 8.50 -25.74
N THR A 4 0.16 8.06 -26.19
CA THR A 4 -0.66 8.75 -27.19
C THR A 4 -1.98 9.33 -26.66
N ILE A 5 -2.10 9.59 -25.36
CA ILE A 5 -3.28 10.24 -24.77
C ILE A 5 -3.07 11.75 -24.77
N ASN A 6 -3.98 12.49 -25.40
CA ASN A 6 -3.90 13.96 -25.55
C ASN A 6 -3.87 14.70 -24.20
N ASP A 7 -4.58 14.20 -23.18
CA ASP A 7 -4.57 14.78 -21.84
C ASP A 7 -4.25 13.73 -20.77
N ARG A 8 -2.97 13.36 -20.72
CA ARG A 8 -2.45 12.37 -19.78
C ARG A 8 -2.59 12.83 -18.33
N GLN A 9 -2.36 14.10 -18.05
CA GLN A 9 -2.39 14.63 -16.68
C GLN A 9 -3.82 14.62 -16.13
N LEU A 10 -4.81 15.04 -16.92
CA LEU A 10 -6.21 14.93 -16.54
C LEU A 10 -6.62 13.48 -16.31
N THR A 11 -6.14 12.56 -17.16
CA THR A 11 -6.43 11.12 -17.01
C THR A 11 -5.87 10.58 -15.70
N VAL A 12 -4.65 10.97 -15.33
CA VAL A 12 -4.05 10.63 -14.03
C VAL A 12 -4.88 11.21 -12.89
N ALA A 13 -5.25 12.49 -12.94
CA ALA A 13 -6.07 13.13 -11.91
C ALA A 13 -7.42 12.41 -11.72
N LYS A 14 -8.09 12.04 -12.83
CA LYS A 14 -9.34 11.25 -12.80
C LYS A 14 -9.12 9.88 -12.16
N ALA A 15 -8.03 9.19 -12.48
CA ALA A 15 -7.71 7.90 -11.86
C ALA A 15 -7.54 8.02 -10.34
N PHE A 16 -6.86 9.07 -9.86
CA PHE A 16 -6.73 9.31 -8.42
C PHE A 16 -8.04 9.70 -7.75
N ALA A 17 -8.92 10.44 -8.43
CA ALA A 17 -10.26 10.71 -7.94
C ALA A 17 -11.06 9.41 -7.75
N PHE A 18 -10.93 8.45 -8.67
CA PHE A 18 -11.55 7.13 -8.52
C PHE A 18 -10.92 6.30 -7.39
N LEU A 19 -9.60 6.36 -7.20
CA LEU A 19 -8.94 5.67 -6.09
C LEU A 19 -9.36 6.25 -4.72
N GLN A 20 -9.53 7.57 -4.62
CA GLN A 20 -10.07 8.21 -3.42
C GLN A 20 -11.53 7.84 -3.18
N GLN A 21 -12.33 7.79 -4.25
CA GLN A 21 -13.71 7.33 -4.15
C GLN A 21 -13.79 5.86 -3.74
N TYR A 22 -12.89 5.01 -4.25
CA TYR A 22 -12.74 3.63 -3.83
C TYR A 22 -12.48 3.53 -2.32
N GLU A 23 -11.52 4.28 -1.77
CA GLU A 23 -11.23 4.28 -0.33
C GLU A 23 -12.48 4.64 0.49
N ARG A 24 -13.19 5.71 0.10
CA ARG A 24 -14.40 6.15 0.80
C ARG A 24 -15.49 5.09 0.80
N VAL A 25 -15.76 4.49 -0.36
CA VAL A 25 -16.79 3.47 -0.51
C VAL A 25 -16.38 2.19 0.22
N ARG A 26 -15.11 1.80 0.15
CA ARG A 26 -14.59 0.59 0.81
C ARG A 26 -14.75 0.62 2.33
N LEU A 27 -14.67 1.81 2.92
CA LEU A 27 -14.74 2.02 4.37
C LEU A 27 -16.15 2.36 4.89
N THR A 28 -17.19 2.30 4.06
CA THR A 28 -18.56 2.51 4.53
C THR A 28 -18.99 1.37 5.48
N PRO A 29 -19.79 1.66 6.53
CA PRO A 29 -20.23 0.63 7.48
C PRO A 29 -20.92 -0.55 6.80
N GLU A 30 -21.74 -0.29 5.79
CA GLU A 30 -22.42 -1.30 4.98
C GLU A 30 -21.44 -2.27 4.29
N ASN A 31 -20.33 -1.75 3.75
CA ASN A 31 -19.33 -2.58 3.09
C ASN A 31 -18.43 -3.32 4.08
N VAL A 32 -18.13 -2.70 5.24
CA VAL A 32 -17.41 -3.35 6.34
C VAL A 32 -18.20 -4.57 6.82
N GLU A 33 -19.49 -4.39 7.11
CA GLU A 33 -20.39 -5.47 7.54
C GLU A 33 -20.53 -6.54 6.45
N ARG A 34 -20.72 -6.14 5.19
CA ARG A 34 -20.82 -7.07 4.06
C ARG A 34 -19.57 -7.94 3.86
N CYS A 35 -18.38 -7.38 4.08
CA CYS A 35 -17.13 -8.13 3.93
C CYS A 35 -16.85 -9.02 5.15
N GLY A 36 -17.39 -8.68 6.33
CA GLY A 36 -17.11 -9.38 7.58
C GLY A 36 -15.65 -9.23 8.05
N ILE A 37 -14.97 -8.18 7.59
CA ILE A 37 -13.55 -7.90 7.88
C ILE A 37 -13.48 -6.63 8.72
N ASP A 38 -12.56 -6.59 9.68
CA ASP A 38 -12.35 -5.38 10.49
C ASP A 38 -11.96 -4.19 9.59
N LYS A 39 -12.53 -3.04 9.91
CA LYS A 39 -12.34 -1.78 9.19
C LYS A 39 -10.86 -1.42 9.06
N ASN A 40 -10.05 -1.76 10.05
CA ASN A 40 -8.61 -1.50 10.04
C ASN A 40 -7.93 -2.18 8.84
N TYR A 41 -8.19 -3.45 8.56
CA TYR A 41 -7.58 -4.14 7.42
C TYR A 41 -7.99 -3.56 6.07
N LEU A 42 -9.25 -3.12 5.94
CA LEU A 42 -9.73 -2.43 4.75
C LEU A 42 -9.03 -1.07 4.56
N GLN A 43 -8.70 -0.38 5.66
CA GLN A 43 -7.90 0.85 5.62
C GLN A 43 -6.46 0.58 5.18
N LEU A 44 -5.84 -0.53 5.63
CA LEU A 44 -4.50 -0.93 5.19
C LEU A 44 -4.47 -1.26 3.69
N GLU A 45 -5.48 -2.01 3.22
CA GLU A 45 -5.68 -2.29 1.79
C GLU A 45 -5.71 -0.99 0.97
N ALA A 46 -6.48 0.00 1.43
CA ALA A 46 -6.57 1.29 0.76
C ALA A 46 -5.23 2.05 0.72
N TRP A 47 -4.50 2.10 1.85
CA TRP A 47 -3.18 2.74 1.89
C TRP A 47 -2.17 2.04 1.00
N TYR A 48 -2.14 0.70 1.02
CA TYR A 48 -1.28 -0.08 0.14
C TYR A 48 -1.56 0.23 -1.34
N ASN A 49 -2.82 0.21 -1.75
CA ASN A 49 -3.23 0.48 -3.13
C ASN A 49 -2.90 1.93 -3.55
N MET A 50 -3.07 2.89 -2.65
CA MET A 50 -2.68 4.28 -2.90
C MET A 50 -1.16 4.44 -3.06
N GLY A 51 -0.39 3.78 -2.20
CA GLY A 51 1.06 3.72 -2.31
C GLY A 51 1.50 3.13 -3.64
N ARG A 52 0.86 2.03 -4.09
CA ARG A 52 1.12 1.39 -5.38
C ARG A 52 0.84 2.33 -6.56
N ALA A 53 -0.26 3.06 -6.50
CA ALA A 53 -0.61 4.03 -7.54
C ALA A 53 0.44 5.17 -7.63
N HIS A 54 0.87 5.71 -6.48
CA HIS A 54 1.93 6.70 -6.44
C HIS A 54 3.27 6.15 -6.96
N GLN A 55 3.66 4.95 -6.53
CA GLN A 55 4.89 4.30 -6.97
C GLN A 55 4.89 4.05 -8.49
N GLN A 56 3.77 3.63 -9.07
CA GLN A 56 3.63 3.41 -10.52
C GLN A 56 3.83 4.70 -11.34
N LEU A 57 3.56 5.86 -10.75
CA LEU A 57 3.82 7.17 -11.36
C LEU A 57 5.21 7.73 -11.06
N GLY A 58 6.01 7.04 -10.25
CA GLY A 58 7.31 7.54 -9.78
C GLY A 58 7.22 8.60 -8.68
N LEU A 59 6.04 8.77 -8.07
CA LEU A 59 5.80 9.75 -6.99
C LEU A 59 6.20 9.15 -5.63
N PHE A 60 7.48 8.79 -5.48
CA PHE A 60 7.96 8.02 -4.33
C PHE A 60 7.76 8.72 -2.98
N HIS A 61 7.89 10.05 -2.94
CA HIS A 61 7.66 10.84 -1.72
C HIS A 61 6.22 10.73 -1.19
N LEU A 62 5.24 10.40 -2.04
CA LEU A 62 3.86 10.13 -1.63
C LEU A 62 3.63 8.64 -1.34
N ALA A 63 4.35 7.75 -2.03
CA ALA A 63 4.22 6.30 -1.84
C ALA A 63 4.78 5.83 -0.49
N ILE A 64 5.97 6.32 -0.10
CA ILE A 64 6.67 5.96 1.13
C ILE A 64 5.78 6.10 2.37
N PRO A 65 5.17 7.27 2.67
CA PRO A 65 4.37 7.42 3.89
C PRO A 65 3.12 6.51 3.91
N MET A 66 2.59 6.13 2.75
CA MET A 66 1.48 5.16 2.69
C MET A 66 1.94 3.76 3.08
N TYR A 67 3.10 3.32 2.60
CA TYR A 67 3.69 2.04 2.99
C TYR A 67 4.14 2.01 4.44
N GLU A 68 4.71 3.10 4.95
CA GLU A 68 5.09 3.20 6.37
C GLU A 68 3.87 3.07 7.29
N ARG A 69 2.71 3.65 6.94
CA ARG A 69 1.48 3.48 7.72
C ARG A 69 1.05 2.02 7.80
N VAL A 70 1.15 1.28 6.70
CA VAL A 70 0.82 -0.14 6.67
C VAL A 70 1.80 -0.95 7.53
N LEU A 71 3.12 -0.74 7.39
CA LEU A 71 4.11 -1.46 8.18
C LEU A 71 4.00 -1.15 9.68
N ARG A 72 3.78 0.13 10.05
CA ARG A 72 3.59 0.52 11.44
C ARG A 72 2.39 -0.14 12.09
N PHE A 73 1.31 -0.37 11.34
CA PHE A 73 0.15 -1.08 11.86
C PHE A 73 0.52 -2.50 12.29
N PHE A 74 1.23 -3.25 11.44
CA PHE A 74 1.67 -4.60 11.75
C PHE A 74 2.75 -4.67 12.85
N GLU A 75 3.55 -3.61 13.03
CA GLU A 75 4.49 -3.51 14.15
C GLU A 75 3.79 -3.28 15.50
N LEU A 76 2.68 -2.53 15.50
CA LEU A 76 1.93 -2.23 16.73
C LEU A 76 0.99 -3.37 17.13
N ASP A 77 0.57 -4.19 16.17
CA ASP A 77 -0.41 -5.26 16.38
C ASP A 77 0.14 -6.63 15.91
N GLU A 78 1.18 -7.11 16.60
CA GLU A 78 1.79 -8.43 16.34
C GLU A 78 0.80 -9.59 16.49
N THR A 79 -0.27 -9.40 17.28
CA THR A 79 -1.36 -10.37 17.46
C THR A 79 -2.32 -10.40 16.29
N ALA A 80 -2.68 -9.23 15.74
CA ALA A 80 -3.54 -9.12 14.55
C ALA A 80 -2.96 -9.85 13.34
N ALA A 81 -1.64 -9.83 13.16
CA ALA A 81 -0.94 -10.48 12.04
C ALA A 81 -1.28 -11.99 11.87
N LYS A 82 -1.69 -12.66 12.95
CA LYS A 82 -2.03 -14.10 12.94
C LYS A 82 -3.48 -14.40 12.57
N GLU A 83 -4.37 -13.42 12.72
CA GLU A 83 -5.81 -13.54 12.41
C GLU A 83 -6.16 -12.93 11.05
N VAL A 84 -5.19 -12.31 10.37
CA VAL A 84 -5.41 -11.70 9.05
C VAL A 84 -5.70 -12.79 8.01
N PRO A 85 -6.80 -12.67 7.25
CA PRO A 85 -7.04 -13.55 6.11
C PRO A 85 -5.83 -13.53 5.16
N PRO A 86 -5.46 -14.66 4.53
CA PRO A 86 -4.28 -14.74 3.66
C PRO A 86 -4.23 -13.65 2.58
N GLU A 87 -5.40 -13.21 2.09
CA GLU A 87 -5.56 -12.17 1.07
C GLU A 87 -5.12 -10.78 1.55
N TYR A 88 -5.08 -10.55 2.86
CA TYR A 88 -4.74 -9.29 3.50
C TYR A 88 -3.35 -9.31 4.15
N GLN A 89 -2.53 -10.32 3.87
CA GLN A 89 -1.14 -10.41 4.31
C GLN A 89 -0.19 -9.45 3.57
N ILE A 90 -0.67 -8.23 3.28
CA ILE A 90 0.00 -7.19 2.47
C ILE A 90 1.29 -6.63 3.08
N CYS A 91 1.64 -7.03 4.30
CA CYS A 91 2.83 -6.56 5.00
C CYS A 91 4.11 -6.88 4.22
N ARG A 92 4.24 -8.13 3.74
CA ARG A 92 5.42 -8.58 2.99
C ARG A 92 5.54 -7.87 1.65
N GLU A 93 4.44 -7.74 0.92
CA GLU A 93 4.38 -7.01 -0.36
C GLU A 93 4.68 -5.52 -0.15
N THR A 94 4.20 -4.94 0.95
CA THR A 94 4.50 -3.54 1.31
C THR A 94 5.98 -3.34 1.56
N ALA A 95 6.60 -4.19 2.39
CA ALA A 95 8.03 -4.13 2.67
C ALA A 95 8.86 -4.33 1.40
N TYR A 96 8.46 -5.26 0.53
CA TYR A 96 9.10 -5.46 -0.77
C TYR A 96 9.03 -4.19 -1.63
N ASN A 97 7.84 -3.61 -1.82
CA ASN A 97 7.67 -2.41 -2.64
C ASN A 97 8.46 -1.22 -2.11
N LEU A 98 8.49 -1.04 -0.79
CA LEU A 98 9.27 0.01 -0.15
C LEU A 98 10.79 -0.23 -0.32
N SER A 99 11.24 -1.48 -0.23
CA SER A 99 12.65 -1.85 -0.51
C SER A 99 13.06 -1.51 -1.94
N LEU A 100 12.16 -1.66 -2.92
CA LEU A 100 12.42 -1.28 -4.32
C LEU A 100 12.62 0.23 -4.46
N ILE A 101 11.80 1.03 -3.77
CA ILE A 101 11.94 2.49 -3.72
C ILE A 101 13.29 2.87 -3.12
N TYR A 102 13.65 2.33 -1.95
CA TYR A 102 14.93 2.64 -1.30
C TYR A 102 16.13 2.21 -2.12
N ARG A 103 16.07 1.05 -2.78
CA ARG A 103 17.11 0.61 -3.71
C ARG A 103 17.27 1.58 -4.88
N GLN A 104 16.17 2.06 -5.46
CA GLN A 104 16.21 3.01 -6.57
C GLN A 104 16.76 4.37 -6.15
N SER A 105 16.53 4.78 -4.90
CA SER A 105 17.06 6.03 -4.32
C SER A 105 18.50 5.92 -3.82
N GLY A 106 19.15 4.75 -3.92
CA GLY A 106 20.52 4.51 -3.42
C GLY A 106 20.62 4.21 -1.92
N ALA A 107 19.50 4.15 -1.20
CA ALA A 107 19.44 3.80 0.22
C ALA A 107 19.47 2.28 0.43
N HIS A 108 20.56 1.64 0.03
CA HIS A 108 20.70 0.18 0.00
C HIS A 108 20.60 -0.46 1.39
N ASP A 109 21.09 0.21 2.44
CA ASP A 109 21.04 -0.32 3.81
C ASP A 109 19.60 -0.40 4.33
N LEU A 110 18.78 0.62 4.07
CA LEU A 110 17.35 0.61 4.40
C LEU A 110 16.59 -0.46 3.60
N ALA A 111 16.91 -0.61 2.32
CA ALA A 111 16.32 -1.67 1.51
C ALA A 111 16.67 -3.06 2.08
N ARG A 112 17.93 -3.29 2.45
CA ARG A 112 18.38 -4.54 3.07
C ARG A 112 17.69 -4.78 4.40
N TYR A 113 17.58 -3.76 5.25
CA TYR A 113 16.88 -3.85 6.54
C TYR A 113 15.45 -4.35 6.36
N LEU A 114 14.69 -3.77 5.42
CA LEU A 114 13.31 -4.20 5.17
C LEU A 114 13.23 -5.66 4.68
N LEU A 115 14.11 -6.07 3.77
CA LEU A 115 14.14 -7.43 3.26
C LEU A 115 14.45 -8.44 4.36
N VAL A 116 15.43 -8.15 5.21
CA VAL A 116 15.78 -9.02 6.34
C VAL A 116 14.69 -9.04 7.39
N LYS A 117 14.03 -7.91 7.67
CA LYS A 117 13.01 -7.84 8.73
C LYS A 117 11.70 -8.53 8.35
N TYR A 118 11.25 -8.37 7.11
CA TYR A 118 9.89 -8.78 6.71
C TYR A 118 9.85 -9.93 5.69
N LEU A 119 10.94 -10.19 4.96
CA LEU A 119 10.98 -11.16 3.85
C LEU A 119 11.94 -12.33 4.07
N SER A 120 12.57 -12.46 5.25
CA SER A 120 13.25 -13.70 5.62
C SER A 120 12.27 -14.75 6.13
N PHE A 121 12.55 -16.00 5.83
CA PHE A 121 11.94 -17.14 6.52
C PHE A 121 12.87 -17.49 7.69
N GLU A 122 12.32 -17.59 8.90
CA GLU A 122 12.95 -18.34 10.00
C GLU A 122 12.57 -19.82 9.90
#